data_AF-A0AAN8XJ47-F1
#
_entry.id   AF-A0AAN8XJ47-F1
#
_cell.length_a   1.000
_cell.length_b   1.000
_cell.length_c   1.000
_cell.angle_alpha   90.00
_cell.angle_beta   90.00
_cell.angle_gamma   90.00
#
_symmetry.space_group_name_H-M   'P 1'
#
loop_
_entity.id
_entity.type
_entity.pdbx_description
1 polymer ?
#
loop_
_entity_poly.entity_id
_entity_poly.type
_entity_poly.pdbx_seq_one_letter_code
_entity_poly.pdbx_strand_id
1 'polypeptide(L)'
;MHTKTWSRNLKIWTSLLQRISATSKQQQFLPLEHNRSIYHFKSHAKSPSKIPGPRRWPILGSHFGVVNHKAFAPDRLHMVWEACFEEYGPIFRLDIPGQKPTVYVYLPEDMEHLLKATAENSKRPFFDIIAAVRNSNEDHFIKGESGILSEGGEEWARVRRLTQNPTMKMKIVNHYLSKMDSIASRFLD
;
A
#
# COMPACT_ATOMS: atom_id res chain seq x y z
N MET A 1 3.86 -48.46 -29.36
CA MET A 1 3.24 -48.24 -28.04
C MET A 1 3.51 -46.82 -27.52
N HIS A 2 3.34 -45.77 -28.36
CA HIS A 2 3.80 -44.39 -28.06
C HIS A 2 2.74 -43.28 -28.26
N THR A 3 1.46 -43.63 -28.48
CA THR A 3 0.41 -42.63 -28.77
C THR A 3 -0.48 -42.28 -27.56
N LYS A 4 -0.34 -42.99 -26.42
CA LYS A 4 -1.19 -42.76 -25.22
C LYS A 4 -0.67 -41.69 -24.25
N THR A 5 0.60 -41.31 -24.33
CA THR A 5 1.21 -40.32 -23.42
C THR A 5 0.97 -38.87 -23.87
N TRP A 6 0.81 -38.63 -25.17
CA TRP A 6 0.62 -37.28 -25.71
C TRP A 6 -0.77 -36.68 -25.38
N SER A 7 -1.82 -37.51 -25.37
CA SER A 7 -3.19 -37.07 -25.05
C SER A 7 -3.44 -36.78 -23.57
N ARG A 8 -2.69 -37.42 -22.65
CA ARG A 8 -2.73 -37.09 -21.21
C ARG A 8 -2.09 -35.73 -20.92
N ASN A 9 -0.97 -35.43 -21.58
CA ASN A 9 -0.29 -34.14 -21.40
C ASN A 9 -1.15 -33.00 -21.93
N LEU A 10 -1.81 -33.15 -23.09
CA LEU A 10 -2.68 -32.10 -23.64
C LEU A 10 -3.85 -31.74 -22.70
N LYS A 11 -4.47 -32.73 -22.05
CA LYS A 11 -5.55 -32.51 -21.06
C LYS A 11 -5.06 -31.77 -19.81
N ILE A 12 -3.83 -32.04 -19.37
CA ILE A 12 -3.23 -31.37 -18.22
C ILE A 12 -2.98 -29.90 -18.58
N TRP A 13 -2.40 -29.61 -19.74
CA TRP A 13 -2.15 -28.25 -20.22
C TRP A 13 -3.43 -27.45 -20.44
N THR A 14 -4.49 -28.05 -21.00
CA THR A 14 -5.79 -27.36 -21.15
C THR A 14 -6.45 -27.05 -19.82
N SER A 15 -6.33 -27.93 -18.82
CA SER A 15 -6.86 -27.69 -17.48
C SER A 15 -6.09 -26.59 -16.72
N LEU A 16 -4.78 -26.49 -16.95
CA LEU A 16 -3.92 -25.46 -16.37
C LEU A 16 -4.23 -24.09 -16.97
N LEU A 17 -4.40 -24.00 -18.29
CA LEU A 17 -4.81 -22.77 -18.97
C LEU A 17 -6.22 -22.33 -18.59
N GLN A 18 -7.17 -23.28 -18.44
CA GLN A 18 -8.50 -22.96 -17.92
C GLN A 18 -8.44 -22.42 -16.48
N ARG A 19 -7.64 -23.03 -15.60
CA ARG A 19 -7.45 -22.53 -14.23
C ARG A 19 -6.81 -21.14 -14.21
N ILE A 20 -5.78 -20.89 -15.00
CA ILE A 20 -5.13 -19.57 -15.10
C ILE A 20 -6.14 -18.51 -15.61
N SER A 21 -6.95 -18.85 -16.63
CA SER A 21 -7.99 -17.94 -17.14
C SER A 21 -9.14 -17.70 -16.14
N ALA A 22 -9.43 -18.68 -15.28
CA ALA A 22 -10.44 -18.57 -14.23
C ALA A 22 -9.94 -17.72 -13.05
N THR A 23 -8.65 -17.82 -12.69
CA THR A 23 -8.03 -17.00 -11.64
C THR A 23 -7.91 -15.54 -12.09
N SER A 24 -7.66 -15.26 -13.37
CA SER A 24 -7.62 -13.88 -13.89
C SER A 24 -9.00 -13.22 -13.92
N LYS A 25 -10.09 -13.99 -14.07
CA LYS A 25 -11.47 -13.48 -13.98
C LYS A 25 -11.91 -13.18 -12.54
N GLN A 26 -11.33 -13.84 -11.53
CA GLN A 26 -11.61 -13.51 -10.12
C GLN A 26 -10.91 -12.23 -9.63
N GLN A 27 -9.96 -11.69 -10.40
CA GLN A 27 -9.38 -10.36 -10.20
C GLN A 27 -10.04 -9.29 -11.09
N GLN A 28 -11.27 -9.52 -11.57
CA GLN A 28 -12.09 -8.38 -11.96
C GLN A 28 -12.52 -7.67 -10.68
N PHE A 29 -11.86 -6.56 -10.36
CA PHE A 29 -12.38 -5.57 -9.43
C PHE A 29 -13.84 -5.30 -9.82
N LEU A 30 -14.78 -5.78 -9.00
CA LEU A 30 -16.18 -5.40 -9.16
C LEU A 30 -16.22 -3.88 -9.07
N PRO A 31 -16.77 -3.16 -10.08
CA PRO A 31 -17.01 -1.75 -9.93
C PRO A 31 -18.03 -1.61 -8.79
N LEU A 32 -17.57 -1.18 -7.63
CA LEU A 32 -18.46 -0.75 -6.57
C LEU A 32 -19.16 0.49 -7.13
N GLU A 33 -20.44 0.35 -7.49
CA GLU A 33 -21.35 1.46 -7.80
C GLU A 33 -21.37 2.40 -6.58
N HIS A 34 -20.41 3.33 -6.54
CA HIS A 34 -20.31 4.28 -5.44
C HIS A 34 -21.28 5.41 -5.70
N ASN A 35 -22.32 5.47 -4.88
CA ASN A 35 -23.28 6.55 -4.87
C ASN A 35 -22.53 7.87 -4.64
N ARG A 36 -22.43 8.70 -5.69
CA ARG A 36 -21.67 9.96 -5.77
C ARG A 36 -22.24 11.07 -4.87
N SER A 37 -22.41 10.80 -3.59
CA SER A 37 -22.69 11.83 -2.60
C SER A 37 -21.41 12.61 -2.36
N ILE A 38 -21.23 13.69 -3.13
CA ILE A 38 -20.22 14.73 -2.93
C ILE A 38 -20.12 15.00 -1.42
N TYR A 39 -18.98 14.69 -0.82
CA TYR A 39 -18.76 14.93 0.60
C TYR A 39 -18.86 16.44 0.86
N HIS A 40 -19.98 16.87 1.45
CA HIS A 40 -20.08 18.20 2.02
C HIS A 40 -19.06 18.29 3.16
N PHE A 41 -18.08 19.19 3.02
CA PHE A 41 -17.12 19.50 4.07
C PHE A 41 -17.87 19.99 5.32
N LYS A 42 -18.13 19.08 6.27
CA LYS A 42 -18.64 19.46 7.58
C LYS A 42 -17.45 20.00 8.37
N SER A 43 -17.51 21.28 8.73
CA SER A 43 -16.48 22.06 9.43
C SER A 43 -16.08 21.54 10.82
N HIS A 44 -16.62 20.40 11.26
CA HIS A 44 -16.35 19.81 12.56
C HIS A 44 -15.93 18.35 12.36
N ALA A 45 -14.64 18.07 12.51
CA ALA A 45 -14.11 16.72 12.52
C ALA A 45 -14.78 15.92 13.66
N LYS A 46 -15.31 14.74 13.35
CA LYS A 46 -15.81 13.83 14.38
C LYS A 46 -14.63 13.38 15.26
N SER A 47 -14.89 13.19 16.56
CA SER A 47 -13.87 12.67 17.47
C SER A 47 -13.33 11.32 16.97
N PRO A 48 -12.00 11.07 17.06
CA PRO A 48 -11.39 9.80 16.63
C PRO A 48 -11.95 8.55 17.31
N SER A 49 -12.66 8.70 18.44
CA SER A 49 -13.33 7.61 19.15
C SER A 49 -14.62 7.13 18.47
N LYS A 50 -15.21 7.97 17.60
CA LYS A 50 -16.45 7.71 16.83
C LYS A 50 -16.20 7.03 15.48
N ILE A 51 -14.94 6.81 15.10
CA ILE A 51 -14.60 6.06 13.88
C ILE A 51 -15.01 4.60 14.11
N PRO A 52 -15.76 3.98 13.18
CA PRO A 52 -16.18 2.59 13.31
C PRO A 52 -14.97 1.65 13.26
N GLY A 53 -15.13 0.43 13.76
CA GLY A 53 -14.10 -0.59 13.76
C GLY A 53 -14.36 -1.72 14.76
N PRO A 54 -13.53 -2.77 14.75
CA PRO A 54 -13.63 -3.88 15.69
C PRO A 54 -13.54 -3.41 17.14
N ARG A 55 -14.17 -4.18 18.02
CA ARG A 55 -14.17 -3.92 19.47
C ARG A 55 -12.74 -3.70 19.98
N ARG A 56 -12.56 -2.59 20.72
CA ARG A 56 -11.30 -2.19 21.35
C ARG A 56 -11.26 -2.70 22.79
N TRP A 57 -10.56 -3.79 23.03
CA TRP A 57 -10.38 -4.37 24.36
C TRP A 57 -9.30 -3.60 25.14
N PRO A 58 -9.42 -3.49 26.48
CA PRO A 58 -8.33 -2.97 27.30
C PRO A 58 -7.03 -3.73 27.01
N ILE A 59 -5.92 -3.02 26.83
CA ILE A 59 -4.57 -3.55 26.55
C ILE A 59 -4.43 -4.21 25.17
N LEU A 60 -5.33 -5.10 24.76
CA LEU A 60 -5.28 -5.86 23.50
C LEU A 60 -5.78 -5.07 22.27
N GLY A 61 -6.49 -3.97 22.49
CA GLY A 61 -7.07 -3.16 21.41
C GLY A 61 -8.01 -3.98 20.52
N SER A 62 -7.96 -3.72 19.22
CA SER A 62 -8.71 -4.43 18.17
C SER A 62 -7.99 -5.69 17.66
N HIS A 63 -6.72 -5.91 18.04
CA HIS A 63 -5.87 -6.97 17.50
C HIS A 63 -6.51 -8.36 17.64
N PHE A 64 -7.03 -8.68 18.83
CA PHE A 64 -7.69 -9.97 19.07
C PHE A 64 -8.95 -10.17 18.20
N GLY A 65 -9.69 -9.11 17.89
CA GLY A 65 -10.84 -9.19 16.99
C GLY A 65 -10.44 -9.48 15.54
N VAL A 66 -9.33 -8.90 15.08
CA VAL A 66 -8.83 -9.08 13.71
C VAL A 66 -8.25 -10.48 13.50
N VAL A 67 -7.42 -10.98 14.43
CA VAL A 67 -6.78 -12.31 14.26
C VAL A 67 -7.77 -13.47 14.37
N ASN A 68 -8.88 -13.29 15.08
CA ASN A 68 -9.95 -14.28 15.19
C ASN A 68 -11.06 -14.07 14.15
N HIS A 69 -10.91 -13.11 13.24
CA HIS A 69 -11.90 -12.88 12.19
C HIS A 69 -11.89 -14.05 11.21
N LYS A 70 -13.06 -14.50 10.75
CA LYS A 70 -13.20 -15.66 9.84
C LYS A 70 -12.41 -15.54 8.52
N ALA A 71 -12.17 -14.31 8.08
CA ALA A 71 -11.41 -14.00 6.87
C ALA A 71 -9.90 -13.82 7.14
N PHE A 72 -9.45 -13.97 8.39
CA PHE A 72 -8.03 -13.87 8.72
C PHE A 72 -7.27 -15.08 8.19
N ALA A 73 -6.28 -14.78 7.35
CA ALA A 73 -5.35 -15.75 6.80
C ALA A 73 -3.96 -15.09 6.76
N PRO A 74 -2.93 -15.63 7.46
CA PRO A 74 -1.61 -15.00 7.52
C PRO A 74 -0.96 -14.78 6.14
N ASP A 75 -1.23 -15.66 5.19
CA ASP A 75 -0.79 -15.59 3.79
C ASP A 75 -1.65 -14.65 2.94
N ARG A 76 -2.83 -14.24 3.43
CA ARG A 76 -3.83 -13.44 2.69
C ARG A 76 -4.47 -12.36 3.56
N LEU A 77 -3.64 -11.53 4.18
CA LEU A 77 -4.09 -10.42 5.04
C LEU A 77 -5.05 -9.44 4.35
N HIS A 78 -4.98 -9.30 3.02
CA HIS A 78 -5.92 -8.46 2.27
C HIS A 78 -7.38 -8.89 2.45
N MET A 79 -7.65 -10.18 2.66
CA MET A 79 -9.01 -10.70 2.86
C MET A 79 -9.65 -10.21 4.16
N VAL A 80 -8.87 -10.13 5.25
CA VAL A 80 -9.39 -9.59 6.51
C VAL A 80 -9.62 -8.08 6.43
N TRP A 81 -8.80 -7.35 5.67
CA TRP A 81 -9.01 -5.92 5.44
C TRP A 81 -10.24 -5.65 4.58
N GLU A 82 -10.44 -6.41 3.51
CA GLU A 82 -11.65 -6.33 2.68
C GLU A 82 -12.90 -6.58 3.52
N ALA A 83 -12.92 -7.66 4.32
CA ALA A 83 -14.04 -7.93 5.22
C ALA A 83 -14.26 -6.83 6.27
N CYS A 84 -13.20 -6.20 6.78
CA CYS A 84 -13.34 -5.05 7.68
C CYS A 84 -13.93 -3.82 6.98
N PHE A 85 -13.60 -3.57 5.71
CA PHE A 85 -14.20 -2.47 4.94
C PHE A 85 -15.68 -2.74 4.63
N GLU A 86 -16.05 -4.00 4.39
CA GLU A 86 -17.45 -4.40 4.24
C GLU A 86 -18.25 -4.24 5.54
N GLU A 87 -17.66 -4.63 6.69
CA GLU A 87 -18.35 -4.61 7.99
C GLU A 87 -18.44 -3.20 8.61
N TYR A 88 -17.36 -2.42 8.54
CA TYR A 88 -17.25 -1.12 9.23
C TYR A 88 -17.36 0.08 8.30
N GLY A 89 -17.34 -0.15 6.98
CA GLY A 89 -17.38 0.88 5.96
C GLY A 89 -16.00 1.33 5.46
N PRO A 90 -15.96 2.31 4.53
CA PRO A 90 -14.75 2.70 3.79
C PRO A 90 -13.66 3.35 4.65
N ILE A 91 -14.00 3.79 5.87
CA ILE A 91 -13.07 4.34 6.84
C ILE A 91 -13.32 3.66 8.18
N PHE A 92 -12.34 2.91 8.67
CA PHE A 92 -12.42 2.25 9.97
C PHE A 92 -11.11 2.39 10.75
N ARG A 93 -11.15 2.12 12.06
CA ARG A 93 -10.01 2.26 12.96
C ARG A 93 -9.65 0.92 13.60
N LEU A 94 -8.35 0.65 13.69
CA LEU A 94 -7.78 -0.44 14.48
C LEU A 94 -6.79 0.10 15.50
N ASP A 95 -6.87 -0.47 16.70
CA ASP A 95 -5.88 -0.24 17.75
C ASP A 95 -5.10 -1.54 17.95
N ILE A 96 -3.82 -1.56 17.55
CA ILE A 96 -2.93 -2.72 17.74
C ILE A 96 -1.97 -2.40 18.90
N PRO A 97 -1.80 -3.29 19.90
CA PRO A 97 -0.89 -3.06 21.01
C PRO A 97 0.53 -2.78 20.51
N GLY A 98 1.19 -1.77 21.10
CA GLY A 98 2.53 -1.34 20.69
C GLY A 98 2.57 -0.49 19.42
N GLN A 99 1.44 -0.27 18.75
CA GLN A 99 1.31 0.61 17.58
C GLN A 99 0.47 1.83 17.92
N LYS A 100 0.65 2.92 17.15
CA LYS A 100 -0.26 4.07 17.23
C LYS A 100 -1.63 3.65 16.68
N PRO A 101 -2.74 4.19 17.22
CA PRO A 101 -4.07 4.01 16.64
C PRO A 101 -4.05 4.32 15.14
N THR A 102 -4.51 3.37 14.34
CA THR A 102 -4.40 3.43 12.88
C THR A 102 -5.79 3.49 12.25
N VAL A 103 -5.98 4.43 11.34
CA VAL A 103 -7.20 4.57 10.54
C VAL A 103 -6.91 4.03 9.14
N TYR A 104 -7.77 3.13 8.69
CA TYR A 104 -7.74 2.51 7.38
C TYR A 104 -8.74 3.22 6.49
N VAL A 105 -8.32 3.54 5.28
CA VAL A 105 -9.11 4.25 4.27
C VAL A 105 -9.08 3.41 2.99
N TYR A 106 -10.27 3.15 2.44
CA TYR A 106 -10.43 2.30 1.26
C TYR A 106 -10.55 3.11 -0.03
N LEU A 107 -11.29 4.22 0.02
CA LEU A 107 -11.68 4.95 -1.18
C LEU A 107 -10.49 5.76 -1.74
N PRO A 108 -10.21 5.66 -3.06
CA PRO A 108 -9.13 6.41 -3.70
C PRO A 108 -9.24 7.92 -3.51
N GLU A 109 -10.46 8.47 -3.52
CA GLU A 109 -10.72 9.90 -3.40
C GLU A 109 -10.37 10.42 -1.99
N ASP A 110 -10.71 9.65 -0.96
CA ASP A 110 -10.37 9.97 0.42
C ASP A 110 -8.86 9.89 0.64
N MET A 111 -8.20 8.91 0.01
CA MET A 111 -6.74 8.78 0.01
C MET A 111 -6.07 9.95 -0.70
N GLU A 112 -6.58 10.38 -1.86
CA GLU A 112 -6.06 11.54 -2.57
C GLU A 112 -6.17 12.81 -1.73
N HIS A 113 -7.34 13.02 -1.10
CA HIS A 113 -7.56 14.15 -0.21
C HIS A 113 -6.57 14.14 0.97
N LEU A 114 -6.40 12.98 1.62
CA LEU A 114 -5.46 12.81 2.73
C LEU A 114 -4.01 13.07 2.31
N LEU A 115 -3.59 12.52 1.17
CA LEU A 115 -2.22 12.69 0.66
C LEU A 115 -1.93 14.15 0.29
N LYS A 116 -2.90 14.86 -0.28
CA LYS A 116 -2.78 16.30 -0.56
C LYS A 116 -2.72 17.13 0.72
N ALA A 117 -3.63 16.86 1.66
CA ALA A 117 -3.69 17.59 2.94
C ALA A 117 -2.43 17.38 3.80
N THR A 118 -1.76 16.23 3.67
CA THR A 118 -0.56 15.88 4.43
C THR A 118 0.73 16.02 3.63
N ALA A 119 0.69 16.59 2.42
CA ALA A 119 1.83 16.63 1.50
C ALA A 119 3.06 17.32 2.10
N GLU A 120 2.88 18.39 2.89
CA GLU A 120 3.99 19.14 3.47
C GLU A 120 4.53 18.52 4.77
N ASN A 121 3.71 17.74 5.47
CA ASN A 121 4.07 17.14 6.75
C ASN A 121 3.83 15.62 6.76
N SER A 122 4.17 14.96 5.65
CA SER A 122 3.95 13.52 5.54
C SER A 122 4.86 12.79 6.53
N LYS A 123 4.28 12.00 7.43
CA LYS A 123 5.02 11.14 8.36
C LYS A 123 5.00 9.71 7.84
N ARG A 124 6.15 9.07 7.78
CA ARG A 124 6.35 7.73 7.22
C ARG A 124 6.97 6.81 8.29
N PRO A 125 6.17 6.35 9.26
CA PRO A 125 6.69 5.68 10.45
C PRO A 125 7.44 4.37 10.16
N PHE A 126 7.27 3.80 8.96
CA PHE A 126 7.92 2.55 8.57
C PHE A 126 9.45 2.67 8.48
N PHE A 127 9.99 3.87 8.24
CA PHE A 127 11.43 4.08 8.06
C PHE A 127 12.12 4.73 9.27
N ASP A 128 11.41 4.90 10.39
CA ASP A 128 11.92 5.56 11.60
C ASP A 128 13.17 4.84 12.16
N ILE A 129 13.22 3.50 12.05
CA ILE A 129 14.39 2.72 12.50
C ILE A 129 15.63 3.04 11.67
N ILE A 130 15.48 3.22 10.35
CA ILE A 130 16.60 3.58 9.47
C ILE A 130 17.12 4.97 9.85
N ALA A 131 16.21 5.92 10.09
CA ALA A 131 16.58 7.25 10.57
C ALA A 131 17.28 7.18 11.94
N ALA A 132 16.79 6.36 12.87
CA ALA A 132 17.39 6.19 14.19
C ALA A 132 18.82 5.64 14.11
N VAL A 133 19.04 4.57 13.32
CA VAL A 133 20.37 3.98 13.11
C VAL A 133 21.31 4.97 12.45
N ARG A 134 20.86 5.72 11.43
CA ARG A 134 21.69 6.75 10.79
C ARG A 134 22.11 7.82 11.78
N ASN A 135 21.17 8.32 12.58
CA ASN A 135 21.42 9.40 13.54
C ASN A 135 22.27 8.97 14.75
N SER A 136 22.31 7.68 15.09
CA SER A 136 23.11 7.17 16.21
C SER A 136 24.54 6.77 15.84
N ASN A 137 24.89 6.74 14.55
CA ASN A 137 26.20 6.27 14.04
C ASN A 137 26.94 7.39 13.33
N GLU A 138 27.34 8.43 14.08
CA GLU A 138 28.04 9.61 13.53
C GLU A 138 29.41 9.26 12.91
N ASP A 139 30.02 8.13 13.28
CA ASP A 139 31.26 7.63 12.68
C ASP A 139 31.10 7.18 11.22
N HIS A 140 29.88 6.82 10.81
CA HIS A 140 29.56 6.28 9.48
C HIS A 140 28.69 7.21 8.64
N PHE A 141 28.00 8.15 9.28
CA PHE A 141 27.04 9.04 8.61
C PHE A 141 27.27 10.49 8.98
N ILE A 142 27.31 11.35 7.96
CA ILE A 142 27.44 12.79 8.15
C ILE A 142 26.16 13.33 8.79
N LYS A 143 26.33 14.02 9.91
CA LYS A 143 25.22 14.63 10.64
C LYS A 143 24.51 15.67 9.77
N GLY A 144 23.18 15.57 9.69
CA GLY A 144 22.37 16.47 8.86
C GLY A 144 22.30 16.08 7.38
N GLU A 145 23.05 15.07 6.93
CA GLU A 145 22.81 14.44 5.63
C GLU A 145 21.77 13.33 5.77
N SER A 146 20.75 13.44 4.93
CA SER A 146 19.54 12.63 5.04
C SER A 146 19.06 12.18 3.65
N GLY A 147 18.35 11.05 3.62
CA GLY A 147 17.84 10.46 2.39
C GLY A 147 16.32 10.61 2.27
N ILE A 148 15.81 10.76 1.06
CA ILE A 148 14.36 10.91 0.79
C ILE A 148 13.50 9.76 1.36
N LEU A 149 14.10 8.60 1.62
CA LEU A 149 13.44 7.41 2.12
C LEU A 149 13.14 7.48 3.63
N SER A 150 14.13 7.89 4.44
CA SER A 150 14.07 7.81 5.91
C SER A 150 13.47 9.04 6.56
N GLU A 151 13.43 10.17 5.85
CA GLU A 151 12.94 11.43 6.40
C GLU A 151 11.41 11.55 6.32
N GLY A 152 10.84 12.27 7.29
CA GLY A 152 9.46 12.71 7.29
C GLY A 152 9.36 14.23 7.47
N GLY A 153 8.15 14.76 7.38
CA GLY A 153 7.88 16.17 7.69
C GLY A 153 8.62 17.16 6.78
N GLU A 154 9.09 18.25 7.39
CA GLU A 154 9.78 19.34 6.69
C GLU A 154 11.08 18.90 6.02
N GLU A 155 11.83 18.00 6.67
CA GLU A 155 13.11 17.52 6.14
C GLU A 155 12.90 16.67 4.88
N TRP A 156 11.86 15.83 4.87
CA TRP A 156 11.43 15.13 3.66
C TRP A 156 11.02 16.10 2.55
N ALA A 157 10.27 17.15 2.89
CA ALA A 157 9.86 18.16 1.93
C ALA A 157 11.07 18.91 1.33
N ARG A 158 12.07 19.23 2.16
CA ARG A 158 13.34 19.84 1.73
C ARG A 158 14.10 18.94 0.75
N VAL A 159 14.37 17.69 1.15
CA VAL A 159 15.12 16.73 0.31
C VAL A 159 14.37 16.46 -0.99
N ARG A 160 13.05 16.22 -0.94
CA ARG A 160 12.23 16.00 -2.14
C ARG A 160 12.27 17.17 -3.11
N ARG A 161 12.18 18.42 -2.62
CA ARG A 161 12.26 19.62 -3.48
C ARG A 161 13.61 19.69 -4.21
N LEU A 162 14.70 19.34 -3.52
CA LEU A 162 16.05 19.34 -4.10
C LEU A 162 16.25 18.22 -5.13
N THR A 163 15.73 17.01 -4.88
CA THR A 163 15.94 15.84 -5.74
C THR A 163 14.97 15.73 -6.91
N GLN A 164 13.73 16.21 -6.77
CA GLN A 164 12.68 16.05 -7.79
C GLN A 164 13.05 16.71 -9.12
N ASN A 165 13.59 17.93 -9.08
CA ASN A 165 13.94 18.68 -10.29
C ASN A 165 15.03 18.02 -11.16
N PRO A 166 16.16 17.57 -10.61
CA PRO A 166 17.20 16.93 -11.42
C PRO A 166 16.85 15.51 -11.87
N THR A 167 15.93 14.81 -11.20
CA THR A 167 15.66 13.38 -11.49
C THR A 167 14.36 13.12 -12.23
N MET A 168 13.29 13.89 -11.96
CA MET A 168 11.94 13.59 -12.45
C MET A 168 11.44 14.54 -13.54
N LYS A 169 12.27 15.48 -14.01
CA LYS A 169 11.90 16.30 -15.18
C LYS A 169 11.84 15.41 -16.43
N MET A 170 10.76 15.53 -17.20
CA MET A 170 10.58 14.78 -18.45
C MET A 170 11.77 14.87 -19.41
N LYS A 171 12.44 16.03 -19.48
CA LYS A 171 13.66 16.20 -20.28
C LYS A 171 14.78 15.24 -19.86
N ILE A 172 14.97 15.06 -18.55
CA ILE A 172 15.99 14.16 -18.00
C ILE A 172 15.58 12.70 -18.22
N VAL A 173 14.31 12.36 -17.97
CA VAL A 173 13.78 11.01 -18.19
C VAL A 173 13.94 10.60 -19.66
N ASN A 174 13.54 11.46 -20.61
CA ASN A 174 13.63 11.21 -22.04
C ASN A 174 15.07 11.02 -22.52
N HIS A 175 16.05 11.68 -21.87
CA HIS A 175 17.46 11.51 -22.21
C HIS A 175 17.95 10.07 -22.00
N TYR A 176 17.47 9.38 -20.96
CA TYR A 176 17.88 8.01 -20.63
C TYR A 176 16.99 6.93 -21.25
N LEU A 177 15.79 7.29 -21.70
CA LEU A 177 14.75 6.33 -22.10
C LEU A 177 15.20 5.37 -23.23
N SER A 178 15.78 5.90 -24.31
CA SER A 178 16.27 5.08 -25.44
C SER A 178 17.34 4.06 -25.00
N LYS A 179 18.23 4.45 -24.09
CA LYS A 179 19.29 3.56 -23.60
C LYS A 179 18.73 2.48 -22.69
N MET A 180 17.77 2.83 -21.82
CA MET A 180 17.07 1.86 -20.97
C MET A 180 16.31 0.84 -21.82
N ASP A 181 15.63 1.29 -22.88
CA ASP A 181 14.87 0.44 -23.81
C ASP A 181 15.77 -0.53 -24.59
N SER A 182 16.92 -0.05 -25.07
CA SER A 182 17.91 -0.91 -25.73
C SER A 182 18.45 -1.99 -24.78
N ILE A 183 18.75 -1.65 -23.53
CA ILE A 183 19.22 -2.61 -22.53
C ILE A 183 18.11 -3.60 -22.19
N ALA A 184 16.87 -3.13 -22.00
CA ALA A 184 15.72 -4.00 -21.73
C ALA A 184 15.48 -5.00 -22.86
N SER A 185 15.56 -4.56 -24.11
CA SER A 185 15.42 -5.43 -25.29
C SER A 185 16.48 -6.53 -25.30
N ARG A 186 17.74 -6.20 -24.95
CA ARG A 186 18.83 -7.19 -24.85
C ARG A 186 18.65 -8.27 -23.79
N PHE A 187 17.79 -8.05 -22.79
CA PHE A 187 17.46 -9.10 -21.81
C PHE A 187 16.40 -10.08 -22.33
N LEU A 188 15.71 -9.73 -23.41
CA LEU A 188 14.69 -10.56 -24.06
C LEU A 188 15.28 -11.44 -25.19
N ASP A 189 16.43 -11.04 -25.73
CA ASP A 189 17.23 -11.79 -26.70
C ASP A 189 18.02 -12.93 -26.03
#